data_AF-A0A7C5R8V8-F1
#
_entry.id   AF-A0A7C5R8V8-F1
#
_cell.length_a   1.000
_cell.length_b   1.000
_cell.length_c   1.000
_cell.angle_alpha   90.00
_cell.angle_beta   90.00
_cell.angle_gamma   90.00
#
_symmetry.space_group_name_H-M   'P 1'
#
loop_
_entity.id
_entity.type
_entity.pdbx_description
1 polymer ?
#
loop_
_entity_poly.entity_id
_entity_poly.type
_entity_poly.pdbx_seq_one_letter_code
_entity_poly.pdbx_strand_id
1 'polypeptide(L)'
;SDKMAAVGKKMLPFAGLADPQLFFEHVQKHFEVVDTVAFADHYNYTTADLQQLAGQAAAQGAGLITTEKDVVKLRGKEFVQALVGTPLYYVPIETRFLENGNVFDKKVWQAIDSKYAPPEDEPNKSDKDR
;
A
#
# COMPACT_ATOMS: atom_id res chain seq x y z
N SER A 1 14.11 -9.08 14.28
CA SER A 1 14.50 -10.30 13.54
C SER A 1 13.49 -11.43 13.68
N ASP A 2 12.68 -11.49 14.74
CA ASP A 2 11.72 -12.59 14.99
C ASP A 2 10.40 -12.55 14.21
N LYS A 3 10.04 -11.44 13.56
CA LYS A 3 8.76 -11.35 12.80
C LYS A 3 8.70 -12.28 11.58
N MET A 4 9.84 -12.62 10.97
CA MET A 4 9.89 -13.49 9.79
C MET A 4 9.77 -14.98 10.12
N ALA A 5 10.08 -15.40 11.37
CA ALA A 5 10.03 -16.81 11.75
C ALA A 5 8.58 -17.36 11.85
N ALA A 6 7.59 -16.48 12.04
CA ALA A 6 6.16 -16.83 12.03
C ALA A 6 5.53 -16.80 10.63
N VAL A 7 6.27 -16.36 9.61
CA VAL A 7 5.81 -16.27 8.22
C VAL A 7 6.21 -17.57 7.51
N GLY A 8 5.27 -18.20 6.81
CA GLY A 8 5.56 -19.43 6.06
C GLY A 8 6.74 -19.26 5.09
N LYS A 9 7.53 -20.33 4.88
CA LYS A 9 8.69 -20.26 3.96
C LYS A 9 8.30 -20.11 2.49
N LYS A 10 7.12 -20.61 2.11
CA LYS A 10 6.60 -20.62 0.73
C LYS A 10 5.55 -19.54 0.54
N MET A 11 5.68 -18.78 -0.54
CA MET A 11 4.80 -17.67 -0.87
C MET A 11 4.33 -17.72 -2.32
N LEU A 12 3.05 -17.40 -2.53
CA LEU A 12 2.47 -17.06 -3.82
C LEU A 12 2.23 -15.54 -3.83
N PRO A 13 3.19 -14.74 -4.33
CA PRO A 13 3.01 -13.32 -4.50
C PRO A 13 1.98 -12.96 -5.58
N PHE A 14 1.18 -11.95 -5.31
CA PHE A 14 0.30 -11.33 -6.30
C PHE A 14 0.29 -9.80 -6.21
N ALA A 15 0.09 -9.11 -7.33
CA ALA A 15 0.09 -7.64 -7.36
C ALA A 15 -0.73 -7.06 -8.52
N GLY A 16 -1.39 -5.92 -8.26
CA GLY A 16 -2.11 -5.10 -9.23
C GLY A 16 -1.33 -3.84 -9.55
N LEU A 17 -0.14 -4.02 -10.15
CA LEU A 17 0.83 -2.99 -10.47
C LEU A 17 1.08 -2.94 -11.99
N ALA A 18 1.43 -1.77 -12.51
CA ALA A 18 1.84 -1.63 -13.91
C ALA A 18 3.12 -2.42 -14.23
N ASP A 19 4.05 -2.48 -13.27
CA ASP A 19 5.25 -3.31 -13.32
C ASP A 19 5.40 -4.08 -11.99
N PRO A 20 4.91 -5.33 -11.91
CA PRO A 20 4.97 -6.13 -10.69
C PRO A 20 6.33 -6.84 -10.51
N GLN A 21 7.23 -6.78 -11.50
CA GLN A 21 8.44 -7.60 -11.52
C GLN A 21 9.36 -7.29 -10.33
N LEU A 22 9.56 -6.00 -10.04
CA LEU A 22 10.37 -5.55 -8.91
C LEU A 22 9.82 -6.05 -7.57
N PHE A 23 8.50 -6.15 -7.43
CA PHE A 23 7.86 -6.69 -6.24
C PHE A 23 8.10 -8.20 -6.12
N PHE A 24 7.91 -8.96 -7.20
CA PHE A 24 8.15 -10.41 -7.19
C PHE A 24 9.61 -10.76 -6.90
N GLU A 25 10.55 -10.06 -7.53
CA GLU A 25 11.99 -10.21 -7.27
C GLU A 25 12.34 -9.86 -5.82
N HIS A 26 11.68 -8.86 -5.23
CA HIS A 26 11.85 -8.55 -3.82
C HIS A 26 11.36 -9.70 -2.93
N VAL A 27 10.18 -10.25 -3.18
CA VAL A 27 9.65 -11.39 -2.41
C VAL A 27 10.57 -12.61 -2.54
N GLN A 28 11.09 -12.89 -3.73
CA GLN A 28 11.97 -14.04 -3.98
C GLN A 28 13.31 -13.97 -3.23
N LYS A 29 13.78 -12.77 -2.86
CA LYS A 29 14.99 -12.60 -2.03
C LYS A 29 14.79 -13.07 -0.58
N HIS A 30 13.54 -13.19 -0.14
CA HIS A 30 13.19 -13.44 1.25
C HIS A 30 12.41 -14.75 1.47
N PHE A 31 11.75 -15.27 0.43
CA PHE A 31 10.87 -16.44 0.51
C PHE A 31 11.05 -17.37 -0.70
N GLU A 32 10.64 -18.64 -0.53
CA GLU A 32 10.48 -19.56 -1.65
C GLU A 32 9.20 -19.18 -2.42
N VAL A 33 9.35 -18.60 -3.62
CA VAL A 33 8.23 -18.23 -4.48
C VAL A 33 7.76 -19.45 -5.25
N VAL A 34 6.51 -19.87 -5.03
CA VAL A 34 5.94 -21.06 -5.68
C VAL A 34 5.31 -20.75 -7.04
N ASP A 35 4.77 -19.54 -7.20
CA ASP A 35 4.25 -18.98 -8.45
C ASP A 35 4.04 -17.46 -8.26
N THR A 36 3.76 -16.72 -9.33
CA THR A 36 3.46 -15.28 -9.30
C THR A 36 2.18 -14.98 -10.06
N VAL A 37 1.30 -14.15 -9.50
CA VAL A 37 0.06 -13.73 -10.18
C VAL A 37 0.03 -12.22 -10.36
N ALA A 38 0.12 -11.77 -11.61
CA ALA A 38 0.03 -10.35 -11.97
C ALA A 38 -1.40 -9.98 -12.38
N PHE A 39 -1.88 -8.86 -11.86
CA PHE A 39 -3.11 -8.20 -12.27
C PHE A 39 -2.77 -6.84 -12.89
N ALA A 40 -3.69 -6.31 -13.70
CA ALA A 40 -3.54 -4.98 -14.29
C ALA A 40 -3.39 -3.89 -13.21
N ASP A 41 -2.80 -2.76 -13.57
CA ASP A 41 -2.76 -1.62 -12.65
C ASP A 41 -4.19 -1.17 -12.29
N HIS A 42 -4.37 -0.72 -11.05
CA HIS A 42 -5.68 -0.38 -10.48
C HIS A 42 -6.73 -1.52 -10.53
N TYR A 43 -6.32 -2.78 -10.66
CA TYR A 43 -7.27 -3.89 -10.68
C TYR A 43 -8.18 -3.91 -9.45
N ASN A 44 -9.46 -4.21 -9.69
CA ASN A 44 -10.50 -4.39 -8.69
C ASN A 44 -10.64 -5.87 -8.39
N TYR A 45 -10.05 -6.32 -7.29
CA TYR A 45 -10.12 -7.72 -6.88
C TYR A 45 -11.55 -8.15 -6.59
N THR A 46 -11.91 -9.33 -7.08
CA THR A 46 -13.17 -10.00 -6.77
C THR A 46 -12.96 -11.10 -5.74
N THR A 47 -14.06 -11.57 -5.14
CA THR A 47 -14.02 -12.73 -4.24
C THR A 47 -13.55 -14.00 -4.96
N ALA A 48 -13.91 -14.16 -6.23
CA ALA A 48 -13.47 -15.27 -7.06
C ALA A 48 -11.95 -15.25 -7.28
N ASP A 49 -11.37 -14.08 -7.52
CA ASP A 49 -9.91 -13.92 -7.65
C ASP A 49 -9.20 -14.41 -6.37
N LEU A 50 -9.67 -13.98 -5.19
CA LEU A 50 -9.07 -14.40 -3.93
C LEU A 50 -9.27 -15.90 -3.64
N GLN A 51 -10.42 -16.47 -3.99
CA GLN A 51 -10.65 -17.92 -3.85
C GLN A 51 -9.71 -18.73 -4.73
N GLN A 52 -9.47 -18.27 -5.97
CA GLN A 52 -8.52 -18.90 -6.87
C GLN A 52 -7.09 -18.81 -6.32
N LEU A 53 -6.67 -17.61 -5.88
CA LEU A 53 -5.36 -17.41 -5.26
C LEU A 53 -5.17 -18.29 -4.02
N ALA A 54 -6.18 -18.34 -3.14
CA ALA A 54 -6.16 -19.16 -1.94
C ALA A 54 -6.04 -20.66 -2.29
N GLY A 55 -6.80 -21.13 -3.27
CA GLY A 55 -6.71 -22.51 -3.76
C GLY A 55 -5.33 -22.86 -4.32
N GLN A 56 -4.74 -21.98 -5.13
CA GLN A 56 -3.39 -22.16 -5.70
C GLN A 56 -2.32 -22.19 -4.59
N ALA A 57 -2.41 -21.28 -3.63
CA ALA A 57 -1.48 -21.23 -2.51
C ALA A 57 -1.60 -22.47 -1.62
N ALA A 58 -2.82 -22.87 -1.26
CA ALA A 58 -3.09 -24.04 -0.44
C ALA A 58 -2.61 -25.34 -1.09
N ALA A 59 -2.80 -25.49 -2.41
CA ALA A 59 -2.32 -26.66 -3.16
C ALA A 59 -0.80 -26.84 -3.10
N GLN A 60 -0.06 -25.76 -2.82
CA GLN A 60 1.40 -25.74 -2.72
C GLN A 60 1.91 -25.56 -1.30
N GLY A 61 1.02 -25.52 -0.30
CA GLY A 61 1.38 -25.25 1.10
C GLY A 61 2.00 -23.88 1.30
N ALA A 62 1.60 -22.89 0.49
CA ALA A 62 2.12 -21.53 0.51
C ALA A 62 1.14 -20.55 1.18
N GLY A 63 1.68 -19.43 1.66
CA GLY A 63 0.89 -18.24 2.00
C GLY A 63 0.76 -17.30 0.80
N LEU A 64 -0.17 -16.36 0.88
CA LEU A 64 -0.28 -15.27 -0.07
C LEU A 64 0.50 -14.06 0.43
N ILE A 65 1.13 -13.33 -0.48
CA ILE A 65 1.78 -12.05 -0.17
C ILE A 65 1.49 -11.02 -1.27
N THR A 66 1.18 -9.79 -0.86
CA THR A 66 0.87 -8.70 -1.80
C THR A 66 1.49 -7.38 -1.35
N THR A 67 1.14 -6.27 -2.01
CA THR A 67 1.57 -4.93 -1.61
C THR A 67 0.56 -4.29 -0.66
N GLU A 68 1.00 -3.34 0.15
CA GLU A 68 0.08 -2.50 0.94
C GLU A 68 -0.97 -1.79 0.05
N LYS A 69 -0.58 -1.34 -1.15
CA LYS A 69 -1.50 -0.71 -2.13
C LYS A 69 -2.64 -1.65 -2.53
N ASP A 70 -2.38 -2.94 -2.65
CA ASP A 70 -3.39 -3.91 -3.04
C ASP A 70 -4.23 -4.38 -1.84
N VAL A 71 -3.61 -4.58 -0.67
CA VAL A 71 -4.35 -5.02 0.52
C VAL A 71 -5.38 -3.99 0.99
N VAL A 72 -5.16 -2.68 0.74
CA VAL A 72 -6.18 -1.66 1.05
C VAL A 72 -7.48 -1.81 0.24
N LYS A 73 -7.46 -2.53 -0.88
CA LYS A 73 -8.66 -2.85 -1.68
C LYS A 73 -9.43 -4.05 -1.12
N LEU A 74 -8.82 -4.86 -0.25
CA LEU A 74 -9.37 -6.12 0.27
C LEU A 74 -10.03 -5.94 1.65
N ARG A 75 -10.93 -4.96 1.79
CA ARG A 75 -11.48 -4.54 3.11
C ARG A 75 -12.88 -5.06 3.46
N GLY A 76 -13.46 -5.90 2.61
CA GLY A 76 -14.77 -6.52 2.81
C GLY A 76 -14.72 -7.86 3.56
N LYS A 77 -15.81 -8.20 4.28
CA LYS A 77 -15.93 -9.49 5.01
C LYS A 77 -15.92 -10.68 4.06
N GLU A 78 -16.44 -10.49 2.86
CA GLU A 78 -16.46 -11.47 1.77
C GLU A 78 -15.04 -11.90 1.35
N PHE A 79 -14.06 -10.99 1.43
CA PHE A 79 -12.66 -11.33 1.15
C PHE A 79 -12.03 -12.13 2.30
N VAL A 80 -12.38 -11.83 3.55
CA VAL A 80 -11.95 -12.64 4.70
C VAL A 80 -12.44 -14.08 4.55
N GLN A 81 -13.69 -14.25 4.12
CA GLN A 81 -14.27 -15.58 3.88
C GLN A 81 -13.57 -16.32 2.72
N ALA A 82 -13.19 -15.61 1.67
CA ALA A 82 -12.45 -16.17 0.52
C ALA A 82 -11.04 -16.66 0.90
N LEU A 83 -10.45 -16.13 1.97
CA LEU A 83 -9.08 -16.43 2.42
C LEU A 83 -9.02 -17.38 3.62
N VAL A 84 -10.15 -17.95 4.07
CA VAL A 84 -10.16 -18.84 5.24
C VAL A 84 -9.20 -20.01 5.03
N GLY A 85 -8.28 -20.19 5.98
CA GLY A 85 -7.27 -21.24 5.94
C GLY A 85 -6.02 -20.90 5.11
N THR A 86 -5.98 -19.75 4.42
CA THR A 86 -4.81 -19.28 3.69
C THR A 86 -4.28 -17.98 4.31
N PRO A 87 -3.07 -17.96 4.87
CA PRO A 87 -2.52 -16.74 5.43
C PRO A 87 -2.22 -15.72 4.32
N LEU A 88 -2.62 -14.47 4.54
CA LEU A 88 -2.32 -13.33 3.66
C LEU A 88 -1.40 -12.35 4.38
N TYR A 89 -0.27 -12.04 3.74
CA TYR A 89 0.70 -11.04 4.17
C TYR A 89 0.77 -9.89 3.17
N TYR A 90 1.38 -8.77 3.58
CA TYR A 90 1.67 -7.68 2.67
C TYR A 90 3.04 -7.06 2.97
N VAL A 91 3.66 -6.51 1.92
CA VAL A 91 4.87 -5.69 2.02
C VAL A 91 4.44 -4.22 2.17
N PRO A 92 4.84 -3.53 3.26
CA PRO A 92 4.55 -2.11 3.44
C PRO A 92 5.26 -1.27 2.37
N ILE A 93 4.60 -0.21 1.89
CA ILE A 93 5.21 0.72 0.95
C ILE A 93 5.70 1.94 1.74
N GLU A 94 7.00 1.99 2.00
CA GLU A 94 7.62 3.13 2.66
C GLU A 94 8.27 4.05 1.62
N THR A 95 7.94 5.34 1.67
CA THR A 95 8.64 6.36 0.88
C THR A 95 9.55 7.17 1.79
N ARG A 96 10.78 7.40 1.33
CA ARG A 96 11.75 8.26 2.01
C ARG A 96 12.41 9.17 0.99
N PHE A 97 12.60 10.44 1.36
CA PHE A 97 13.50 11.31 0.61
C PHE A 97 14.92 10.77 0.77
N LEU A 98 15.60 10.52 -0.37
CA LEU A 98 17.00 10.11 -0.36
C LEU A 98 17.90 11.29 0.03
N GLU A 99 17.54 12.49 -0.43
CA GLU A 99 18.21 13.76 -0.11
C GLU A 99 17.20 14.92 -0.14
N ASN A 100 17.52 16.03 0.55
CA ASN A 100 16.83 17.33 0.42
C ASN A 100 15.30 17.34 0.69
N GLY A 101 14.77 16.42 1.49
CA GLY A 101 13.33 16.41 1.85
C GLY A 101 12.86 17.72 2.50
N ASN A 102 13.69 18.33 3.35
CA ASN A 102 13.42 19.64 3.97
C ASN A 102 13.31 20.79 2.95
N VAL A 103 14.04 20.72 1.84
CA VAL A 103 13.95 21.72 0.76
C VAL A 103 12.65 21.55 -0.01
N PHE A 104 12.22 20.31 -0.26
CA PHE A 104 10.90 20.02 -0.83
C PHE A 104 9.79 20.58 0.07
N ASP A 105 9.83 20.27 1.37
CA ASP A 105 8.83 20.76 2.35
C ASP A 105 8.74 22.28 2.35
N LYS A 106 9.88 22.97 2.40
CA LYS A 106 9.93 24.43 2.38
C LYS A 106 9.29 25.01 1.11
N LYS A 107 9.52 24.40 -0.05
CA LYS A 107 8.92 24.83 -1.32
C LYS A 107 7.41 24.58 -1.36
N VAL A 108 6.95 23.45 -0.82
CA VAL A 108 5.52 23.15 -0.71
C VAL A 108 4.82 24.19 0.17
N TRP A 109 5.37 24.50 1.34
CA TRP A 109 4.81 25.53 2.22
C TRP A 109 4.80 26.91 1.59
N GLN A 110 5.90 27.33 0.95
CA GLN A 110 5.95 28.60 0.23
C GLN A 110 4.88 28.69 -0.87
N ALA A 111 4.63 27.60 -1.60
CA ALA A 111 3.62 27.57 -2.64
C ALA A 111 2.19 27.65 -2.08
N ILE A 112 1.93 27.05 -0.90
CA ILE A 112 0.64 27.12 -0.22
C ILE A 112 0.42 28.53 0.32
N ASP A 113 1.39 29.10 1.05
CA ASP A 113 1.30 30.43 1.65
C ASP A 113 1.16 31.53 0.57
N SER A 114 1.86 31.38 -0.56
CA SER A 114 1.74 32.28 -1.71
C SER A 114 0.36 32.24 -2.36
N LYS A 115 -0.43 31.19 -2.15
CA LYS A 115 -1.75 30.99 -2.76
C LYS A 115 -2.90 31.21 -1.77
N TYR A 116 -2.62 31.19 -0.48
CA TYR A 116 -3.57 31.31 0.63
C TYR A 116 -3.11 32.33 1.69
N ALA A 117 -2.52 33.45 1.28
CA ALA A 117 -2.35 34.57 2.19
C ALA A 117 -3.73 34.92 2.79
N PRO A 118 -3.89 34.92 4.13
CA PRO A 118 -5.15 35.33 4.74
C PRO A 118 -5.47 36.77 4.27
N PRO A 119 -6.74 37.10 3.98
CA PRO A 119 -7.10 38.49 3.70
C PRO A 119 -6.61 39.34 4.86
N GLU A 120 -5.88 40.41 4.55
CA GLU A 120 -5.34 41.34 5.54
C GLU A 120 -6.46 41.74 6.51
N ASP A 121 -6.21 41.56 7.82
CA ASP A 121 -7.15 41.93 8.88
C ASP A 121 -7.64 43.37 8.64
N GLU A 122 -8.95 43.54 8.42
CA GLU A 122 -9.55 44.87 8.38
C GLU A 122 -9.23 45.59 9.70
N PRO A 123 -8.77 46.85 9.66
CA PRO A 123 -8.50 47.59 10.88
C PRO A 123 -9.79 47.74 11.69
N ASN A 124 -9.75 47.23 12.92
CA ASN A 124 -10.78 47.38 13.94
C ASN A 124 -11.21 48.86 14.03
N LYS A 125 -12.42 49.18 13.55
CA LYS A 125 -13.08 50.46 13.81
C LYS A 125 -13.61 50.47 15.25
N SER A 126 -12.71 50.49 16.21
CA SER A 126 -12.97 51.20 17.47
C SER A 126 -12.57 52.66 17.27
N ASP A 127 -13.45 53.56 17.68
CA ASP A 127 -13.31 55.03 17.67
C ASP A 127 -13.73 55.74 16.38
N LYS A 128 -15.06 55.92 16.24
CA LYS A 128 -15.62 57.25 15.97
C LYS A 128 -17.11 57.28 16.32
N ASP A 129 -17.46 58.33 17.07
CA ASP A 129 -18.78 58.78 17.52
C ASP A 129 -19.04 58.38 18.99
N ARG A 130 -18.56 59.21 19.92
CA ARG A 130 -19.32 60.30 20.58
C ARG A 130 -20.37 59.80 21.55
#